data_AF-A0A9D6NXX3-F1
#
_entry.id   AF-A0A9D6NXX3-F1
#
_cell.length_a   1.000
_cell.length_b   1.000
_cell.length_c   1.000
_cell.angle_alpha   90.00
_cell.angle_beta   90.00
_cell.angle_gamma   90.00
#
_symmetry.space_group_name_H-M   'P 1'
#
loop_
_entity.id
_entity.type
_entity.pdbx_description
1 polymer ?
#
loop_
_entity_poly.entity_id
_entity_poly.type
_entity_poly.pdbx_seq_one_letter_code
_entity_poly.pdbx_strand_id
1 'polypeptide(L)' 'SLFQQEAIKRGVLFAGGHNISFSHSTGDILRTLEVYQAAMAVLKQALEKDAVERCLEGPPVQPVFRQP' A
#
# COMPACT_ATOMS: atom_id res chain seq x y z
N SER A 1 -6.99 1.45 -2.73
CA SER A 1 -6.37 2.07 -1.54
C SER A 1 -5.09 2.77 -2.00
N LEU A 2 -4.89 4.04 -1.65
CA LEU A 2 -3.70 4.79 -2.10
C LEU A 2 -2.41 4.19 -1.54
N PHE A 3 -2.44 3.76 -0.27
CA PHE A 3 -1.32 3.04 0.33
C PHE A 3 -0.96 1.77 -0.44
N GLN A 4 -1.97 0.94 -0.75
CA GLN A 4 -1.78 -0.31 -1.49
C GLN A 4 -1.18 -0.07 -2.88
N GLN A 5 -1.67 0.93 -3.61
CA GLN A 5 -1.12 1.35 -4.90
C GLN A 5 0.37 1.70 -4.78
N GLU A 6 0.72 2.56 -3.82
CA GLU A 6 2.09 3.03 -3.67
C GLU A 6 3.05 1.94 -3.19
N ALA A 7 2.58 0.97 -2.39
CA ALA A 7 3.35 -0.22 -2.03
C ALA A 7 3.62 -1.10 -3.27
N ILE A 8 2.59 -1.39 -4.07
CA ILE A 8 2.69 -2.24 -5.27
C ILE A 8 3.63 -1.59 -6.31
N LYS A 9 3.51 -0.29 -6.55
CA LYS A 9 4.43 0.46 -7.46
C LYS A 9 5.90 0.34 -7.08
N ARG A 10 6.19 0.05 -5.80
CA ARG A 10 7.56 -0.08 -5.25
C ARG A 10 7.98 -1.55 -5.07
N GLY A 11 7.18 -2.49 -5.57
CA GLY A 11 7.50 -3.92 -5.60
C GLY A 11 7.06 -4.70 -4.37
N VAL A 12 6.23 -4.14 -3.49
CA VAL A 12 5.71 -4.85 -2.31
C VAL A 12 4.21 -5.08 -2.45
N LEU A 13 3.80 -6.34 -2.49
CA LEU A 13 2.39 -6.71 -2.51
C LEU A 13 1.75 -6.49 -1.14
N PHE A 14 0.59 -5.81 -1.12
CA PHE A 14 -0.21 -5.59 0.08
C PHE A 14 -1.67 -5.96 -0.18
N ALA A 15 -2.23 -6.80 0.70
CA ALA A 15 -3.63 -7.24 0.64
C ALA A 15 -4.26 -7.26 2.05
N GLY A 16 -4.14 -6.15 2.78
CA GLY A 16 -4.59 -6.02 4.17
C GLY A 16 -3.52 -6.39 5.22
N GLY A 17 -2.46 -7.06 4.79
CA GLY A 17 -1.27 -7.38 5.59
C GLY A 17 -0.20 -8.07 4.74
N HIS A 18 0.86 -8.54 5.38
CA HIS A 18 1.91 -9.35 4.75
C HIS A 18 1.90 -10.77 5.28
N ASN A 19 1.94 -11.74 4.36
CA ASN A 19 2.09 -13.15 4.68
C ASN A 19 3.59 -13.48 4.73
N ILE A 20 4.23 -13.20 5.87
CA ILE A 20 5.65 -13.47 6.10
C ILE A 20 5.88 -14.99 6.22
N SER A 21 7.03 -15.47 5.75
CA SER A 21 7.43 -16.88 5.79
C SER A 21 8.93 -17.02 6.08
N PHE A 22 9.40 -18.23 6.36
CA PHE A 22 10.83 -18.51 6.65
C PHE A 22 11.78 -18.13 5.52
N SER A 23 11.30 -18.04 4.28
CA SER A 23 12.11 -17.60 3.13
C SER A 23 12.41 -16.10 3.15
N HIS A 24 11.68 -15.30 3.93
CA HIS A 24 11.95 -13.87 4.05
C HIS A 24 13.17 -13.64 4.94
N SER A 25 14.15 -12.94 4.40
CA SER A 25 15.33 -12.48 5.11
C SER A 25 15.04 -11.18 5.87
N THR A 26 15.96 -10.79 6.77
CA THR A 26 15.95 -9.44 7.36
C THR A 26 16.02 -8.34 6.29
N GLY A 27 16.71 -8.59 5.17
CA GLY A 27 16.77 -7.65 4.05
C GLY A 27 15.40 -7.41 3.42
N ASP A 28 14.58 -8.45 3.27
CA ASP A 28 13.22 -8.32 2.73
C ASP A 28 12.32 -7.51 3.67
N ILE A 29 12.49 -7.68 4.98
CA ILE A 29 11.77 -6.91 6.00
C ILE A 29 12.18 -5.43 5.93
N LEU A 30 13.48 -5.15 5.90
CA LEU A 30 13.99 -3.77 5.80
C LEU A 30 13.51 -3.10 4.51
N ARG A 31 13.59 -3.81 3.38
CA ARG A 31 13.06 -3.31 2.11
C ARG A 31 11.56 -3.00 2.19
N THR A 32 10.79 -3.86 2.85
CA THR A 32 9.35 -3.63 3.06
C THR A 32 9.10 -2.36 3.89
N LEU A 33 9.88 -2.14 4.95
CA LEU A 33 9.77 -0.95 5.79
C LEU A 33 10.13 0.34 5.05
N GLU A 34 11.15 0.34 4.19
CA GLU A 34 11.49 1.47 3.31
C GLU A 34 10.32 1.81 2.38
N VAL A 35 9.68 0.79 1.80
CA VAL A 35 8.51 0.98 0.93
C VAL A 35 7.33 1.54 1.71
N TYR A 36 7.11 1.08 2.95
CA TYR A 36 6.09 1.63 3.85
C TYR A 36 6.32 3.11 4.11
N GLN A 37 7.55 3.50 4.46
CA GLN A 37 7.89 4.90 4.72
C GLN A 37 7.58 5.77 3.50
N ALA A 38 7.97 5.32 2.30
CA ALA A 38 7.69 6.05 1.07
C ALA A 38 6.18 6.13 0.74
N ALA A 39 5.44 5.02 0.88
CA ALA A 39 4.00 4.97 0.61
C ALA A 39 3.21 5.84 1.61
N MET A 40 3.57 5.81 2.90
CA MET A 40 2.95 6.64 3.92
C MET A 40 3.25 8.13 3.72
N ALA A 41 4.43 8.49 3.22
CA ALA A 41 4.73 9.88 2.88
C ALA A 41 3.81 10.41 1.77
N VAL A 42 3.54 9.61 0.73
CA VAL A 42 2.58 9.96 -0.33
C VAL A 42 1.17 10.09 0.23
N LEU A 43 0.73 9.12 1.05
CA LEU A 43 -0.58 9.15 1.69
C LEU A 43 -0.76 10.40 2.57
N LYS A 44 0.25 10.75 3.38
CA LYS A 44 0.25 11.96 4.21
C LYS A 44 0.03 13.20 3.36
N GLN A 45 0.81 13.38 2.29
CA GLN A 45 0.67 14.53 1.40
C GLN A 45 -0.70 14.60 0.72
N ALA A 46 -1.26 13.44 0.36
CA ALA A 46 -2.59 13.37 -0.24
C ALA A 46 -3.69 13.74 0.77
N LEU A 47 -3.57 13.31 2.04
CA LEU A 47 -4.49 13.68 3.11
C LEU A 47 -4.43 15.17 3.45
N GLU A 48 -3.22 15.74 3.57
CA GLU A 48 -3.02 17.18 3.83
C GLU A 48 -3.63 18.07 2.74
N LYS A 49 -3.77 17.55 1.52
CA LYS A 49 -4.31 18.27 0.36
C LYS A 49 -5.74 17.87 0.00
N ASP A 50 -6.39 17.04 0.81
CA ASP A 50 -7.70 16.45 0.51
C ASP A 50 -7.79 15.87 -0.92
N ALA A 51 -6.75 15.15 -1.32
CA ALA A 51 -6.46 14.75 -2.69
C ALA A 51 -6.36 13.24 -2.90
N VAL A 52 -6.77 12.43 -1.92
CA VAL A 52 -6.58 10.96 -1.94
C VAL A 52 -7.18 10.33 -3.20
N GLU A 53 -8.42 10.66 -3.53
CA GLU A 53 -9.11 10.10 -4.71
C GLU A 53 -8.42 10.50 -6.02
N ARG A 54 -7.96 11.75 -6.11
CA ARG A 54 -7.23 12.27 -7.28
C ARG A 54 -5.86 11.64 -7.47
N CYS A 55 -5.27 11.10 -6.41
CA CYS A 55 -3.97 10.42 -6.47
C CYS A 55 -4.09 8.92 -6.83
N LEU A 56 -5.31 8.38 -6.92
CA LEU A 56 -5.52 6.99 -7.32
C LEU A 56 -5.42 6.83 -8.85
N GLU A 57 -4.71 5.80 -9.28
CA GLU A 57 -4.61 5.34 -10.66
C GLU A 57 -5.62 4.21 -10.90
N GLY A 58 -6.90 4.51 -10.69
CA GLY A 58 -7.99 3.56 -10.84
C GLY A 58 -9.07 3.70 -9.77
N PRO A 59 -10.11 2.86 -9.82
CA PRO A 59 -11.18 2.90 -8.84
C PRO A 59 -10.66 2.57 -7.43
N PRO A 60 -11.21 3.18 -6.38
CA PRO A 60 -10.94 2.80 -5.01
C PRO A 60 -11.21 1.31 -4.77
N VAL A 61 -10.44 0.72 -3.85
CA VAL A 61 -10.61 -0.69 -3.48
C VAL A 61 -12.02 -0.89 -2.92
N GLN A 62 -12.67 -1.96 -3.35
CA GLN A 62 -14.03 -2.30 -2.93
C GLN A 62 -13.99 -3.52 -1.99
N PRO A 63 -14.98 -3.68 -1.11
CA PRO A 63 -15.16 -4.90 -0.35
C PRO A 63 -15.22 -6.13 -1.27
N VAL A 64 -14.50 -7.19 -0.89
CA VAL A 64 -14.49 -8.45 -1.67
C VAL A 64 -15.84 -9.15 -1.59
N PHE A 65 -16.46 -9.16 -0.41
CA PHE A 65 -17.82 -9.64 -0.24
C PHE A 65 -18.80 -8.58 -0.71
N ARG A 66 -19.53 -8.89 -1.79
CA ARG A 66 -20.63 -8.08 -2.31
C ARG A 66 -21.90 -8.44 -1.55
N GLN A 67 -22.75 -7.45 -1.26
CA GLN A 67 -24.10 -7.74 -0.73
C GLN A 67 -24.88 -8.56 -1.77
N PRO A 68 -25.71 -9.53 -1.35
CA PRO A 68 -26.59 -10.26 -2.24
C PRO A 68 -27.62 -9.34 -2.92
#